data_AF-A0A0B5HGV8-F1
#
_entry.id   AF-A0A0B5HGV8-F1
#
_cell.length_a   1.000
_cell.length_b   1.000
_cell.length_c   1.000
_cell.angle_alpha   90.00
_cell.angle_beta   90.00
_cell.angle_gamma   90.00
#
_symmetry.space_group_name_H-M   'P 1'
#
loop_
_entity.id
_entity.type
_entity.pdbx_description
1 polymer ?
#
loop_
_entity_poly.entity_id
_entity_poly.type
_entity_poly.pdbx_seq_one_letter_code
_entity_poly.pdbx_strand_id
1 'polypeptide(L)'
;MVNIIFEDKGLNYQVPGLPYEDTFKYVRPVLLNGIPTPDDLAALLASSDADTLTNPWSVGVVQGFKDYIPTTFRRITKNMPEDLMQEYFNIGQEAIPEGEKILLQLQTEIEAKGATIDAAIVHGRRELGTVVNKAHILNRLYMIGRIYGHLEERKYPFLFGDLESEENWDTALSQMKMQFIEYLNEIPIGPRAYPIRRRNAEVTEKEITERFPYVNWIREKLGNDLLGILLYGSASRTADPSQFSDYDNWVVVKNVPRAHRILKGTMPSVYLDKIVEGDKSHNLPNTKHVGIHLFPESSEYLERHIRFLHDSTEFLKHTLVLDGRFDFPVIAEDEVVERGISHAYVKLKTISGSLNWAYSTPEKIIGKPNLFEFIVKNIRFFLQHSLNAMHEPKFRDKEELDALLAERGMPLPGYKPDPKYIQESLLFSMTSVLRLQQDLIEFGRSPNLEFLLDNNQRDPSHVNDWGSLDDEAI
;
A
#
# COMPACT_ATOMS: atom_id res chain seq x y z
N MET A 1 -23.20 -22.28 -4.52
CA MET A 1 -23.13 -21.65 -3.20
C MET A 1 -22.09 -22.36 -2.37
N VAL A 2 -20.88 -21.79 -2.34
CA VAL A 2 -19.92 -22.10 -1.29
C VAL A 2 -20.58 -21.88 0.08
N ASN A 3 -20.33 -22.77 1.03
CA ASN A 3 -21.00 -22.74 2.33
C ASN A 3 -20.45 -21.60 3.19
N ILE A 4 -21.33 -20.77 3.77
CA ILE A 4 -20.95 -19.81 4.81
C ILE A 4 -20.76 -20.59 6.11
N ILE A 5 -19.54 -20.59 6.62
CA ILE A 5 -19.19 -21.26 7.88
C ILE A 5 -19.49 -20.34 9.06
N PHE A 6 -19.18 -19.05 8.89
CA PHE A 6 -19.33 -18.07 9.94
C PHE A 6 -19.53 -16.69 9.34
N GLU A 7 -20.40 -15.90 9.93
CA GLU A 7 -20.49 -14.47 9.67
C GLU A 7 -20.74 -13.73 10.98
N ASP A 8 -20.20 -12.53 11.08
CA ASP A 8 -20.44 -11.63 12.21
C ASP A 8 -20.73 -10.24 11.65
N LYS A 9 -21.65 -9.50 12.26
CA LYS A 9 -21.91 -8.10 11.91
C LYS A 9 -21.63 -7.23 13.13
N GLY A 10 -20.57 -6.44 13.04
CA GLY A 10 -20.15 -5.54 14.10
C GLY A 10 -20.09 -4.10 13.65
N LEU A 11 -20.08 -3.17 14.61
CA LEU A 11 -19.73 -1.78 14.33
C LEU A 11 -18.32 -1.71 13.75
N ASN A 12 -18.15 -0.89 12.72
CA ASN A 12 -16.83 -0.54 12.24
C ASN A 12 -16.09 0.25 13.32
N TYR A 13 -14.76 0.25 13.27
CA TYR A 13 -13.96 0.96 14.26
C TYR A 13 -14.26 2.47 14.20
N GLN A 14 -14.66 3.03 15.34
CA GLN A 14 -14.97 4.44 15.51
C GLN A 14 -14.13 5.03 16.63
N VAL A 15 -13.41 6.11 16.33
CA VAL A 15 -12.66 6.88 17.31
C VAL A 15 -13.60 7.91 17.96
N PRO A 16 -13.73 7.93 19.30
CA PRO A 16 -14.52 8.95 19.98
C PRO A 16 -14.04 10.37 19.64
N GLY A 17 -14.98 11.26 19.33
CA GLY A 17 -14.68 12.67 19.04
C GLY A 17 -14.21 12.98 17.61
N LEU A 18 -14.09 11.97 16.74
CA LEU A 18 -13.93 12.19 15.30
C LEU A 18 -15.28 12.03 14.59
N PRO A 19 -15.58 12.82 13.54
CA PRO A 19 -16.77 12.61 12.72
C PRO A 19 -16.74 11.24 12.05
N TYR A 20 -17.90 10.78 11.60
CA TYR A 20 -18.09 9.49 10.96
C TYR A 20 -19.04 9.62 9.77
N GLU A 21 -18.69 9.00 8.64
CA GLU A 21 -19.64 8.89 7.53
C GLU A 21 -20.55 7.70 7.77
N ASP A 22 -21.87 7.86 7.59
CA ASP A 22 -22.82 6.76 7.78
C ASP A 22 -22.58 5.57 6.82
N THR A 23 -21.83 5.77 5.73
CA THR A 23 -21.39 4.70 4.83
C THR A 23 -20.43 3.74 5.55
N PHE A 24 -20.67 2.43 5.44
CA PHE A 24 -19.86 1.38 6.09
C PHE A 24 -19.82 1.47 7.63
N LYS A 25 -20.90 1.96 8.25
CA LYS A 25 -21.13 1.92 9.70
C LYS A 25 -20.88 0.54 10.30
N TYR A 26 -21.25 -0.50 9.59
CA TYR A 26 -21.02 -1.88 9.99
C TYR A 26 -19.99 -2.55 9.10
N VAL A 27 -19.34 -3.56 9.66
CA VAL A 27 -18.53 -4.50 8.88
C VAL A 27 -19.05 -5.89 9.14
N ARG A 28 -19.19 -6.65 8.05
CA ARG A 28 -19.59 -8.04 8.06
C ARG A 28 -18.50 -8.94 7.48
N PRO A 29 -17.54 -9.45 8.28
CA PRO A 29 -16.66 -10.52 7.84
C PRO A 29 -17.48 -11.79 7.60
N VAL A 30 -17.27 -12.43 6.47
CA VAL A 30 -17.94 -13.68 6.09
C VAL A 30 -16.86 -14.71 5.78
N LEU A 31 -16.87 -15.83 6.51
CA LEU A 31 -15.95 -16.94 6.33
C LEU A 31 -16.63 -18.06 5.54
N LEU A 32 -15.96 -18.47 4.47
CA LEU A 32 -16.46 -19.35 3.44
C LEU A 32 -15.69 -20.66 3.40
N ASN A 33 -16.39 -21.78 3.22
CA ASN A 33 -15.78 -23.08 2.98
C ASN A 33 -15.35 -23.21 1.52
N GLY A 34 -14.11 -22.82 1.23
CA GLY A 34 -13.54 -22.81 -0.13
C GLY A 34 -13.60 -21.45 -0.82
N ILE A 35 -13.16 -21.41 -2.08
CA ILE A 35 -13.11 -20.19 -2.88
C ILE A 35 -14.48 -19.96 -3.55
N PRO A 36 -15.13 -18.80 -3.30
CA PRO A 36 -16.42 -18.51 -3.90
C PRO A 36 -16.32 -18.32 -5.42
N THR A 37 -17.39 -18.65 -6.13
CA THR A 37 -17.57 -18.23 -7.52
C THR A 37 -18.00 -16.75 -7.61
N PRO A 38 -17.90 -16.11 -8.78
CA PRO A 38 -18.45 -14.77 -8.97
C PRO A 38 -19.94 -14.67 -8.62
N ASP A 39 -20.74 -15.71 -8.91
CA ASP A 39 -22.17 -15.76 -8.57
C ASP A 39 -22.39 -15.85 -7.05
N ASP A 40 -21.55 -16.62 -6.34
CA ASP A 40 -21.61 -16.69 -4.87
C ASP A 40 -21.32 -15.32 -4.25
N LEU A 41 -20.29 -14.62 -4.75
CA LEU A 41 -19.95 -13.26 -4.31
C LEU A 41 -21.05 -12.25 -4.66
N ALA A 42 -21.64 -12.36 -5.86
CA ALA A 42 -22.74 -11.49 -6.27
C ALA A 42 -23.96 -11.66 -5.35
N ALA A 43 -24.35 -12.90 -5.05
CA ALA A 43 -25.44 -13.20 -4.13
C ALA A 43 -25.15 -12.66 -2.73
N LEU A 44 -23.92 -12.83 -2.23
CA LEU A 44 -23.51 -12.30 -0.93
C LEU A 44 -23.57 -10.78 -0.88
N LEU A 45 -23.03 -10.08 -1.87
CA LEU A 45 -23.02 -8.62 -1.94
C LEU A 45 -24.43 -8.05 -2.12
N ALA A 46 -25.27 -8.67 -2.95
CA ALA A 46 -26.67 -8.27 -3.14
C ALA A 46 -27.52 -8.38 -1.86
N SER A 47 -27.12 -9.25 -0.92
CA SER A 47 -27.75 -9.37 0.40
C SER A 47 -27.18 -8.41 1.46
N SER A 48 -26.18 -7.61 1.11
CA SER A 48 -25.60 -6.61 2.03
C SER A 48 -26.45 -5.35 2.02
N ASP A 49 -26.70 -4.78 3.20
CA ASP A 49 -27.26 -3.43 3.28
C ASP A 49 -26.21 -2.37 2.87
N ALA A 50 -26.70 -1.15 2.58
CA ALA A 50 -25.87 -0.08 2.03
C ALA A 50 -24.83 0.47 3.03
N ASP A 51 -25.02 0.24 4.34
CA ASP A 51 -24.12 0.70 5.40
C ASP A 51 -23.21 -0.41 5.96
N THR A 52 -23.19 -1.60 5.35
CA THR A 52 -22.34 -2.72 5.75
C THR A 52 -21.25 -3.01 4.72
N LEU A 53 -20.00 -2.99 5.18
CA LEU A 53 -18.87 -3.51 4.40
C LEU A 53 -18.80 -5.04 4.54
N THR A 54 -19.18 -5.78 3.51
CA THR A 54 -19.12 -7.26 3.52
C THR A 54 -17.78 -7.77 3.04
N ASN A 55 -16.98 -8.39 3.91
CA ASN A 55 -15.65 -8.88 3.56
C ASN A 55 -15.65 -10.42 3.50
N PRO A 56 -15.74 -11.02 2.29
CA PRO A 56 -15.67 -12.46 2.13
C PRO A 56 -14.23 -12.97 2.24
N TRP A 57 -14.05 -14.06 2.97
CA TRP A 57 -12.79 -14.75 3.18
C TRP A 57 -12.99 -16.26 3.05
N SER A 58 -12.03 -16.99 2.49
CA SER A 58 -12.02 -18.45 2.58
C SER A 58 -11.26 -18.90 3.83
N VAL A 59 -11.68 -20.02 4.42
CA VAL A 59 -10.99 -20.63 5.57
C VAL A 59 -9.50 -20.82 5.29
N GLY A 60 -9.18 -21.41 4.13
CA GLY A 60 -7.79 -21.68 3.74
C GLY A 60 -6.94 -20.41 3.81
N VAL A 61 -7.41 -19.31 3.20
CA VAL A 61 -6.71 -18.01 3.23
C VAL A 61 -6.53 -17.49 4.65
N VAL A 62 -7.58 -17.51 5.47
CA VAL A 62 -7.47 -17.03 6.85
C VAL A 62 -6.50 -17.87 7.67
N GLN A 63 -6.51 -19.18 7.47
CA GLN A 63 -5.64 -20.13 8.16
C GLN A 63 -4.17 -19.93 7.78
N GLY A 64 -3.85 -19.78 6.49
CA GLY A 64 -2.47 -19.62 6.02
C GLY A 64 -1.84 -18.28 6.40
N PHE A 65 -2.65 -17.23 6.60
CA PHE A 65 -2.17 -15.87 6.89
C PHE A 65 -2.40 -15.41 8.34
N LYS A 66 -2.94 -16.27 9.22
CA LYS A 66 -3.28 -15.89 10.60
C LYS A 66 -2.08 -15.32 11.37
N ASP A 67 -0.89 -15.83 11.09
CA ASP A 67 0.36 -15.42 11.71
C ASP A 67 0.98 -14.17 11.08
N TYR A 68 0.67 -13.82 9.83
CA TYR A 68 1.20 -12.61 9.22
C TYR A 68 0.40 -11.36 9.59
N ILE A 69 -0.93 -11.48 9.62
CA ILE A 69 -1.83 -10.32 9.76
C ILE A 69 -2.86 -10.61 10.84
N PRO A 70 -2.37 -10.71 12.08
CA PRO A 70 -3.14 -11.21 13.20
C PRO A 70 -4.35 -10.36 13.57
N THR A 71 -4.32 -9.05 13.31
CA THR A 71 -5.49 -8.21 13.60
C THR A 71 -6.64 -8.48 12.63
N THR A 72 -6.35 -8.91 11.40
CA THR A 72 -7.40 -9.29 10.45
C THR A 72 -7.93 -10.68 10.77
N PHE A 73 -7.07 -11.63 11.15
CA PHE A 73 -7.50 -12.90 11.71
C PHE A 73 -8.47 -12.66 12.88
N ARG A 74 -8.04 -11.91 13.91
CA ARG A 74 -8.86 -11.57 15.08
C ARG A 74 -10.16 -10.87 14.70
N ARG A 75 -10.15 -10.00 13.69
CA ARG A 75 -11.38 -9.34 13.20
C ARG A 75 -12.38 -10.33 12.63
N ILE A 76 -11.91 -11.35 11.91
CA ILE A 76 -12.76 -12.37 11.28
C ILE A 76 -13.27 -13.36 12.32
N THR A 77 -12.45 -13.69 13.32
CA THR A 77 -12.72 -14.79 14.26
C THR A 77 -13.21 -14.35 15.64
N LYS A 78 -13.28 -13.05 15.92
CA LYS A 78 -13.54 -12.48 17.26
C LYS A 78 -14.71 -13.15 18.02
N ASN A 79 -15.82 -13.38 17.33
CA ASN A 79 -17.06 -13.88 17.92
C ASN A 79 -17.35 -15.33 17.47
N MET A 80 -16.36 -16.02 16.90
CA MET A 80 -16.54 -17.37 16.38
C MET A 80 -16.65 -18.38 17.53
N PRO A 81 -17.63 -19.28 17.53
CA PRO A 81 -17.73 -20.39 18.48
C PRO A 81 -16.41 -21.18 18.61
N GLU A 82 -16.09 -21.62 19.82
CA GLU A 82 -14.82 -22.29 20.13
C GLU A 82 -14.65 -23.62 19.36
N ASP A 83 -15.73 -24.35 19.13
CA ASP A 83 -15.75 -25.58 18.32
C ASP A 83 -15.36 -25.30 16.86
N LEU A 84 -15.90 -24.24 16.25
CA LEU A 84 -15.50 -23.81 14.90
C LEU A 84 -14.06 -23.31 14.87
N MET A 85 -13.62 -22.56 15.89
CA MET A 85 -12.23 -22.11 16.00
C MET A 85 -11.24 -23.28 16.07
N GLN A 86 -11.61 -24.31 16.84
CA GLN A 86 -10.82 -25.52 16.96
C GLN A 86 -10.84 -26.35 15.67
N GLU A 87 -12.01 -26.49 15.02
CA GLU A 87 -12.18 -27.23 13.76
C GLU A 87 -11.35 -26.64 12.62
N TYR A 88 -11.40 -25.33 12.42
CA TYR A 88 -10.83 -24.67 11.24
C TYR A 88 -9.45 -24.06 11.45
N PHE A 89 -9.08 -23.70 12.68
CA PHE A 89 -7.83 -22.98 12.96
C PHE A 89 -6.93 -23.66 13.99
N ASN A 90 -7.42 -24.72 14.64
CA ASN A 90 -6.72 -25.46 15.70
C ASN A 90 -6.26 -24.55 16.85
N ILE A 91 -7.13 -23.62 17.26
CA ILE A 91 -6.89 -22.69 18.38
C ILE A 91 -8.18 -22.43 19.16
N GLY A 92 -8.07 -22.02 20.42
CA GLY A 92 -9.19 -21.50 21.22
C GLY A 92 -9.43 -20.00 21.02
N GLN A 93 -10.52 -19.46 21.60
CA GLN A 93 -10.89 -18.04 21.47
C GLN A 93 -9.86 -17.06 22.07
N GLU A 94 -9.10 -17.50 23.08
CA GLU A 94 -8.10 -16.68 23.79
C GLU A 94 -6.73 -16.64 23.08
N ALA A 95 -6.62 -17.19 21.87
CA ALA A 95 -5.38 -17.12 21.10
C ALA A 95 -5.05 -15.66 20.73
N ILE A 96 -4.13 -15.05 21.47
CA ILE A 96 -3.58 -13.73 21.16
C ILE A 96 -2.39 -13.94 20.22
N PRO A 97 -2.39 -13.29 19.05
CA PRO A 97 -1.25 -13.38 18.16
C PRO A 97 0.00 -12.71 18.74
N GLU A 98 1.18 -13.25 18.42
CA GLU A 98 2.45 -12.75 18.95
C GLU A 98 2.67 -11.28 18.57
N GLY A 99 3.15 -10.48 19.53
CA GLY A 99 3.36 -9.05 19.31
C GLY A 99 4.31 -8.74 18.15
N GLU A 100 5.33 -9.56 17.93
CA GLU A 100 6.32 -9.37 16.87
C GLU A 100 5.71 -9.51 15.47
N LYS A 101 4.70 -10.39 15.32
CA LYS A 101 3.94 -10.58 14.06
C LYS A 101 3.15 -9.34 13.63
N ILE A 102 2.90 -8.41 14.57
CA ILE A 102 2.14 -7.17 14.32
C ILE A 102 3.02 -6.05 13.77
N LEU A 103 4.34 -6.13 13.99
CA LEU A 103 5.29 -5.15 13.48
C LEU A 103 5.16 -4.96 11.98
N LEU A 104 5.19 -6.08 11.25
CA LEU A 104 5.10 -6.10 9.80
C LEU A 104 3.79 -5.47 9.30
N GLN A 105 2.66 -5.80 9.93
CA GLN A 105 1.38 -5.18 9.59
C GLN A 105 1.38 -3.67 9.84
N LEU A 106 1.86 -3.23 11.02
CA LEU A 106 1.89 -1.82 11.39
C LEU A 106 2.71 -1.01 10.39
N GLN A 107 3.93 -1.48 10.07
CA GLN A 107 4.84 -0.81 9.14
C GLN A 107 4.22 -0.69 7.75
N THR A 108 3.69 -1.79 7.19
CA THR A 108 3.01 -1.78 5.89
C THR A 108 1.80 -0.84 5.87
N GLU A 109 0.96 -0.85 6.91
CA GLU A 109 -0.21 0.03 6.96
C GLU A 109 0.17 1.51 7.16
N ILE A 110 1.19 1.83 7.96
CA ILE A 110 1.67 3.20 8.16
C ILE A 110 2.26 3.78 6.88
N GLU A 111 3.12 3.01 6.22
CA GLU A 111 3.78 3.39 4.97
C GLU A 111 2.74 3.73 3.90
N ALA A 112 1.87 2.76 3.58
CA ALA A 112 0.90 2.89 2.52
C ALA A 112 -0.10 4.03 2.77
N LYS A 113 -0.41 4.34 4.04
CA LYS A 113 -1.36 5.39 4.40
C LYS A 113 -0.72 6.77 4.49
N GLY A 114 0.55 6.85 4.90
CA GLY A 114 1.34 8.08 4.94
C GLY A 114 1.64 8.64 3.55
N ALA A 115 1.96 7.80 2.57
CA ALA A 115 2.25 8.23 1.19
C ALA A 115 1.07 8.98 0.54
N THR A 116 -0.15 8.47 0.73
CA THR A 116 -1.36 9.06 0.12
C THR A 116 -1.79 10.40 0.72
N ILE A 117 -1.23 10.82 1.87
CA ILE A 117 -1.50 12.15 2.44
C ILE A 117 -0.88 13.24 1.57
N ASP A 118 0.35 13.03 1.12
CA ASP A 118 1.06 14.01 0.31
C ASP A 118 0.31 14.23 -1.01
N ALA A 119 -0.21 13.14 -1.60
CA ALA A 119 -1.09 13.22 -2.77
C ALA A 119 -2.39 14.01 -2.50
N ALA A 120 -3.00 13.85 -1.32
CA ALA A 120 -4.22 14.56 -0.94
C ALA A 120 -3.98 16.08 -0.75
N ILE A 121 -2.81 16.47 -0.25
CA ILE A 121 -2.42 17.87 -0.03
C ILE A 121 -1.96 18.52 -1.34
N VAL A 122 -0.98 17.91 -2.02
CA VAL A 122 -0.32 18.47 -3.22
C VAL A 122 -1.25 18.45 -4.43
N HIS A 123 -1.97 17.36 -4.64
CA HIS A 123 -2.87 17.23 -5.80
C HIS A 123 -4.33 17.59 -5.51
N GLY A 124 -4.64 18.11 -4.32
CA GLY A 124 -6.02 18.47 -3.98
C GLY A 124 -6.99 17.28 -3.93
N ARG A 125 -6.47 16.04 -3.85
CA ARG A 125 -7.28 14.80 -3.85
C ARG A 125 -7.83 14.50 -2.45
N ARG A 126 -8.58 15.44 -1.89
CA ARG A 126 -9.18 15.31 -0.57
C ARG A 126 -10.67 15.62 -0.60
N GLU A 127 -11.40 14.80 0.12
CA GLU A 127 -12.81 14.97 0.48
C GLU A 127 -12.94 14.60 1.96
N LEU A 128 -14.10 14.90 2.57
CA LEU A 128 -14.34 14.63 3.98
C LEU A 128 -13.95 13.19 4.36
N GLY A 129 -14.43 12.20 3.59
CA GLY A 129 -14.13 10.79 3.80
C GLY A 129 -12.65 10.45 3.73
N THR A 130 -11.86 11.16 2.91
CA THR A 130 -10.41 11.00 2.90
C THR A 130 -9.80 11.40 4.23
N VAL A 131 -10.11 12.60 4.72
CA VAL A 131 -9.51 13.15 5.96
C VAL A 131 -9.96 12.37 7.19
N VAL A 132 -11.26 12.10 7.28
CA VAL A 132 -11.86 11.34 8.39
C VAL A 132 -11.31 9.93 8.46
N ASN A 133 -11.24 9.21 7.32
CA ASN A 133 -10.70 7.86 7.28
C ASN A 133 -9.21 7.84 7.68
N LYS A 134 -8.40 8.84 7.30
CA LYS A 134 -7.00 8.93 7.73
C LYS A 134 -6.88 9.10 9.24
N ALA A 135 -7.70 9.94 9.84
CA ALA A 135 -7.73 10.15 11.28
C ALA A 135 -8.13 8.88 12.05
N HIS A 136 -9.15 8.14 11.58
CA HIS A 136 -9.56 6.86 12.18
C HIS A 136 -8.49 5.79 12.03
N ILE A 137 -7.87 5.66 10.85
CA ILE A 137 -6.80 4.68 10.60
C ILE A 137 -5.60 4.96 11.50
N LEU A 138 -5.17 6.22 11.61
CA LEU A 138 -4.05 6.60 12.45
C LEU A 138 -4.29 6.22 13.92
N ASN A 139 -5.45 6.59 14.47
CA ASN A 139 -5.82 6.22 15.84
C ASN A 139 -5.93 4.70 16.03
N ARG A 140 -6.42 3.96 15.02
CA ARG A 140 -6.46 2.49 15.05
C ARG A 140 -5.06 1.90 15.13
N LEU A 141 -4.14 2.38 14.27
CA LEU A 141 -2.76 1.88 14.22
C LEU A 141 -2.01 2.22 15.50
N TYR A 142 -2.29 3.38 16.10
CA TYR A 142 -1.80 3.69 17.45
C TYR A 142 -2.27 2.68 18.49
N MET A 143 -3.58 2.41 18.56
CA MET A 143 -4.12 1.45 19.54
C MET A 143 -3.53 0.05 19.36
N ILE A 144 -3.37 -0.39 18.11
CA ILE A 144 -2.69 -1.65 17.80
C ILE A 144 -1.24 -1.59 18.30
N GLY A 145 -0.45 -0.58 17.90
CA GLY A 145 0.94 -0.46 18.34
C GLY A 145 1.09 -0.39 19.85
N ARG A 146 0.19 0.31 20.55
CA ARG A 146 0.17 0.39 22.03
C ARG A 146 -0.11 -0.95 22.70
N ILE A 147 -1.16 -1.65 22.26
CA ILE A 147 -1.56 -2.94 22.85
C ILE A 147 -0.42 -3.95 22.79
N TYR A 148 0.40 -3.89 21.74
CA TYR A 148 1.52 -4.81 21.52
C TYR A 148 2.89 -4.22 21.90
N GLY A 149 2.93 -3.05 22.54
CA GLY A 149 4.15 -2.47 23.11
C GLY A 149 5.13 -1.84 22.10
N HIS A 150 4.68 -1.55 20.87
CA HIS A 150 5.53 -1.03 19.79
C HIS A 150 5.53 0.48 19.64
N LEU A 151 4.57 1.16 20.27
CA LEU A 151 4.45 2.62 20.25
C LEU A 151 4.44 3.16 21.68
N GLU A 152 5.02 4.33 21.86
CA GLU A 152 5.05 5.04 23.13
C GLU A 152 3.65 5.53 23.55
N GLU A 153 3.43 5.56 24.86
CA GLU A 153 2.16 6.03 25.41
C GLU A 153 1.94 7.52 25.19
N ARG A 154 0.77 7.84 24.67
CA ARG A 154 0.29 9.19 24.37
C ARG A 154 -1.17 9.34 24.78
N LYS A 155 -1.59 10.59 24.93
CA LYS A 155 -2.99 10.92 25.18
C LYS A 155 -3.83 10.54 23.95
N TYR A 156 -4.76 9.61 24.15
CA TYR A 156 -5.72 9.14 23.15
C TYR A 156 -7.13 9.67 23.46
N PRO A 157 -7.96 9.96 22.45
CA PRO A 157 -7.69 9.93 21.00
C PRO A 157 -6.92 11.16 20.50
N PHE A 158 -6.26 11.04 19.35
CA PHE A 158 -5.70 12.18 18.63
C PHE A 158 -6.80 12.89 17.86
N LEU A 159 -7.08 14.14 18.26
CA LEU A 159 -8.05 15.00 17.60
C LEU A 159 -7.28 16.02 16.75
N PHE A 160 -7.53 16.04 15.44
CA PHE A 160 -6.80 16.85 14.46
C PHE A 160 -7.53 18.16 14.13
N GLY A 161 -8.12 18.78 15.14
CA GLY A 161 -9.02 19.93 14.98
C GLY A 161 -10.41 19.54 14.46
N ASP A 162 -11.12 20.52 13.91
CA ASP A 162 -12.42 20.31 13.26
C ASP A 162 -12.21 19.75 11.85
N LEU A 163 -12.52 18.47 11.68
CA LEU A 163 -12.39 17.74 10.41
C LEU A 163 -13.56 17.98 9.45
N GLU A 164 -14.66 18.58 9.89
CA GLU A 164 -15.80 18.90 9.02
C GLU A 164 -15.54 20.19 8.24
N SER A 165 -14.65 21.05 8.73
CA SER A 165 -14.21 22.26 8.03
C SER A 165 -13.09 21.98 7.02
N GLU A 166 -13.40 22.20 5.73
CA GLU A 166 -12.44 22.08 4.62
C GLU A 166 -11.19 22.95 4.79
N GLU A 167 -11.33 24.11 5.45
CA GLU A 167 -10.22 25.04 5.72
C GLU A 167 -9.12 24.39 6.58
N ASN A 168 -9.48 23.39 7.40
CA ASN A 168 -8.57 22.71 8.31
C ASN A 168 -7.94 21.45 7.71
N TRP A 169 -8.45 20.94 6.58
CA TRP A 169 -8.09 19.61 6.08
C TRP A 169 -6.59 19.43 5.83
N ASP A 170 -5.93 20.40 5.19
CA ASP A 170 -4.49 20.28 4.92
C ASP A 170 -3.65 20.34 6.19
N THR A 171 -4.05 21.14 7.17
CA THR A 171 -3.39 21.20 8.48
C THR A 171 -3.55 19.87 9.21
N ALA A 172 -4.77 19.33 9.24
CA ALA A 172 -5.08 18.05 9.84
C ALA A 172 -4.31 16.90 9.17
N LEU A 173 -4.34 16.83 7.83
CA LEU A 173 -3.60 15.84 7.05
C LEU A 173 -2.08 15.96 7.29
N SER A 174 -1.53 17.17 7.32
CA SER A 174 -0.11 17.40 7.62
C SER A 174 0.26 16.92 9.02
N GLN A 175 -0.58 17.18 10.04
CA GLN A 175 -0.39 16.63 11.39
C GLN A 175 -0.45 15.10 11.41
N MET A 176 -1.39 14.49 10.68
CA MET A 176 -1.48 13.03 10.56
C MET A 176 -0.23 12.45 9.88
N LYS A 177 0.33 13.11 8.85
CA LYS A 177 1.60 12.71 8.22
C LYS A 177 2.74 12.71 9.22
N MET A 178 2.86 13.78 10.01
CA MET A 178 3.90 13.85 11.04
C MET A 178 3.76 12.74 12.08
N GLN A 179 2.53 12.42 12.48
CA GLN A 179 2.29 11.33 13.42
C GLN A 179 2.60 9.95 12.81
N PHE A 180 2.34 9.72 11.52
CA PHE A 180 2.78 8.50 10.83
C PHE A 180 4.31 8.41 10.75
N ILE A 181 5.00 9.53 10.54
CA ILE A 181 6.47 9.59 10.59
C ILE A 181 6.98 9.20 11.97
N GLU A 182 6.38 9.73 13.04
CA GLU A 182 6.71 9.34 14.42
C GLU A 182 6.51 7.84 14.67
N TYR A 183 5.34 7.30 14.29
CA TYR A 183 5.08 5.86 14.46
C TYR A 183 6.11 5.00 13.73
N LEU A 184 6.50 5.37 12.50
CA LEU A 184 7.48 4.59 11.75
C LEU A 184 8.86 4.59 12.44
N ASN A 185 9.24 5.71 13.06
CA ASN A 185 10.51 5.83 13.79
C ASN A 185 10.50 5.03 15.11
N GLU A 186 9.35 4.89 15.77
CA GLU A 186 9.23 4.10 17.00
C GLU A 186 9.20 2.60 16.77
N ILE A 187 8.48 2.14 15.75
CA ILE A 187 8.23 0.71 15.56
C ILE A 187 9.56 0.02 15.28
N PRO A 188 10.01 -0.96 16.07
CA PRO A 188 11.32 -1.57 15.88
C PRO A 188 11.45 -2.17 14.48
N ILE A 189 12.60 -1.91 13.86
CA ILE A 189 13.06 -2.64 12.69
C ILE A 189 13.95 -3.75 13.24
N GLY A 190 13.58 -5.02 13.05
CA GLY A 190 14.28 -6.15 13.66
C GLY A 190 15.81 -6.03 13.57
N PRO A 191 16.57 -6.63 14.49
CA PRO A 191 17.98 -6.33 14.76
C PRO A 191 18.99 -6.58 13.61
N ARG A 192 18.54 -7.10 12.46
CA ARG A 192 19.38 -7.30 11.27
C ARG A 192 19.94 -5.96 10.78
N ALA A 193 21.27 -5.88 10.71
CA ALA A 193 21.98 -4.78 10.07
C ALA A 193 22.20 -5.10 8.59
N TYR A 194 21.99 -4.10 7.73
CA TYR A 194 22.21 -4.21 6.29
C TYR A 194 23.33 -3.28 5.84
N PRO A 195 24.17 -3.69 4.87
CA PRO A 195 25.12 -2.77 4.27
C PRO A 195 24.36 -1.62 3.59
N ILE A 196 24.90 -0.40 3.70
CA ILE A 196 24.30 0.80 3.10
C ILE A 196 25.02 1.12 1.80
N ARG A 197 24.29 1.18 0.69
CA ARG A 197 24.76 1.70 -0.61
C ARG A 197 24.35 3.15 -0.74
N ARG A 198 25.32 4.04 -0.93
CA ARG A 198 25.06 5.48 -1.16
C ARG A 198 25.00 5.77 -2.66
N ARG A 199 23.96 6.50 -3.09
CA ARG A 199 23.83 7.00 -4.47
C ARG A 199 23.71 8.52 -4.44
N ASN A 200 24.53 9.18 -5.27
CA ASN A 200 24.43 10.62 -5.54
C ASN A 200 23.56 10.83 -6.78
N ALA A 201 23.27 12.08 -7.15
CA ALA A 201 22.60 12.41 -8.40
C ALA A 201 23.24 11.68 -9.61
N GLU A 202 22.40 10.99 -10.38
CA GLU A 202 22.79 10.07 -11.47
C GLU A 202 22.52 10.64 -12.85
N VAL A 203 21.81 11.78 -12.90
CA VAL A 203 21.44 12.47 -14.13
C VAL A 203 22.16 13.81 -14.21
N THR A 204 22.46 14.22 -15.44
CA THR A 204 23.05 15.53 -15.72
C THR A 204 22.02 16.66 -15.64
N GLU A 205 22.46 17.91 -15.45
CA GLU A 205 21.58 19.09 -15.52
C GLU A 205 20.89 19.24 -16.89
N LYS A 206 21.52 18.73 -17.95
CA LYS A 206 20.92 18.64 -19.29
C LYS A 206 19.72 17.70 -19.27
N GLU A 207 19.87 16.49 -18.72
CA GLU A 207 18.78 15.52 -18.60
C GLU A 207 17.67 16.01 -17.68
N ILE A 208 18.00 16.71 -16.59
CA ILE A 208 17.02 17.39 -15.75
C ILE A 208 16.18 18.35 -16.59
N THR A 209 16.81 19.18 -17.41
CA THR A 209 16.10 20.18 -18.22
C THR A 209 15.25 19.54 -19.33
N GLU A 210 15.76 18.50 -19.98
CA GLU A 210 15.13 17.87 -21.13
C GLU A 210 14.07 16.82 -20.76
N ARG A 211 14.22 16.13 -19.63
CA ARG A 211 13.38 14.97 -19.26
C ARG A 211 12.64 15.16 -17.94
N PHE A 212 13.23 15.88 -17.00
CA PHE A 212 12.71 16.02 -15.63
C PHE A 212 12.55 17.49 -15.23
N PRO A 213 11.87 18.34 -16.03
CA PRO A 213 11.81 19.78 -15.80
C PRO A 213 11.19 20.16 -14.44
N TYR A 214 10.47 19.23 -13.80
CA TYR A 214 9.92 19.42 -12.46
C TYR A 214 10.99 19.49 -11.37
N VAL A 215 12.19 18.93 -11.58
CA VAL A 215 13.28 18.99 -10.59
C VAL A 215 13.64 20.45 -10.29
N ASN A 216 13.82 21.27 -11.33
CA ASN A 216 14.10 22.70 -11.16
C ASN A 216 12.93 23.45 -10.52
N TRP A 217 11.70 23.10 -10.87
CA TRP A 217 10.51 23.65 -10.22
C TRP A 217 10.44 23.31 -8.72
N ILE A 218 10.75 22.06 -8.33
CA ILE A 218 10.81 21.65 -6.91
C ILE A 218 11.92 22.42 -6.18
N ARG A 219 13.12 22.53 -6.78
CA ARG A 219 14.25 23.31 -6.25
C ARG A 219 13.86 24.77 -5.99
N GLU A 220 13.18 25.41 -6.93
CA GLU A 220 12.71 26.79 -6.78
C GLU A 220 11.67 26.95 -5.66
N LYS A 221 10.67 26.05 -5.58
CA LYS A 221 9.60 26.12 -4.58
C LYS A 221 10.11 25.89 -3.16
N LEU A 222 10.93 24.85 -2.97
CA LEU A 222 11.39 24.42 -1.64
C LEU A 222 12.68 25.12 -1.21
N GLY A 223 13.52 25.56 -2.16
CA GLY A 223 14.79 26.23 -1.90
C GLY A 223 15.66 25.43 -0.94
N ASN A 224 16.17 26.10 0.10
CA ASN A 224 17.04 25.48 1.11
C ASN A 224 16.38 24.38 1.96
N ASP A 225 15.06 24.16 1.82
CA ASP A 225 14.38 23.04 2.49
C ASP A 225 14.62 21.70 1.80
N LEU A 226 14.89 21.72 0.49
CA LEU A 226 15.10 20.53 -0.32
C LEU A 226 16.47 19.90 -0.02
N LEU A 227 16.49 18.58 0.12
CA LEU A 227 17.70 17.79 0.37
C LEU A 227 17.97 16.75 -0.73
N GLY A 228 16.93 16.26 -1.39
CA GLY A 228 17.08 15.33 -2.50
C GLY A 228 15.77 14.96 -3.16
N ILE A 229 15.89 14.51 -4.41
CA ILE A 229 14.78 14.04 -5.24
C ILE A 229 15.18 12.69 -5.83
N LEU A 230 14.32 11.69 -5.62
CA LEU A 230 14.48 10.35 -6.17
C LEU A 230 13.23 10.01 -6.98
N LEU A 231 13.43 9.59 -8.23
CA LEU A 231 12.38 9.10 -9.11
C LEU A 231 12.29 7.58 -8.99
N TYR A 232 11.06 7.09 -8.85
CA TYR A 232 10.73 5.67 -8.85
C TYR A 232 9.53 5.40 -9.77
N GLY A 233 9.11 4.14 -9.85
CA GLY A 233 7.96 3.73 -10.65
C GLY A 233 8.32 3.44 -12.11
N SER A 234 7.37 3.66 -13.02
CA SER A 234 7.55 3.34 -14.45
C SER A 234 8.43 4.36 -15.17
N ALA A 235 8.37 5.64 -14.78
CA ALA A 235 9.15 6.71 -15.41
C ALA A 235 10.67 6.61 -15.18
N SER A 236 11.11 5.90 -14.14
CA SER A 236 12.54 5.66 -13.91
C SER A 236 13.10 4.48 -14.73
N ARG A 237 12.23 3.70 -15.38
CA ARG A 237 12.61 2.46 -16.11
C ARG A 237 12.80 2.65 -17.60
N THR A 238 12.37 3.78 -18.15
CA THR A 238 12.34 4.01 -19.59
C THR A 238 12.52 5.48 -19.91
N ALA A 239 13.19 5.76 -21.03
CA ALA A 239 13.30 7.11 -21.57
C ALA A 239 12.09 7.51 -22.42
N ASP A 240 11.23 6.55 -22.78
CA ASP A 240 10.07 6.76 -23.65
C ASP A 240 8.84 7.25 -22.86
N PRO A 241 8.39 8.51 -23.03
CA PRO A 241 7.24 9.07 -22.32
C PRO A 241 5.91 8.40 -22.64
N SER A 242 5.83 7.58 -23.69
CA SER A 242 4.62 6.82 -24.01
C SER A 242 4.41 5.61 -23.09
N GLN A 243 5.46 5.15 -22.41
CA GLN A 243 5.46 3.92 -21.61
C GLN A 243 5.13 4.12 -20.12
N PHE A 244 4.96 5.35 -19.65
CA PHE A 244 4.58 5.66 -18.26
C PHE A 244 3.47 6.71 -18.17
N SER A 245 2.73 6.75 -17.07
CA SER A 245 1.59 7.68 -16.87
C SER A 245 1.94 8.96 -16.12
N ASP A 246 2.92 8.89 -15.24
CA ASP A 246 3.24 9.88 -14.22
C ASP A 246 4.69 9.72 -13.76
N TYR A 247 5.19 10.73 -13.03
CA TYR A 247 6.48 10.72 -12.36
C TYR A 247 6.27 10.54 -10.86
N ASP A 248 6.65 9.41 -10.29
CA ASP A 248 6.54 9.16 -8.86
C ASP A 248 7.84 9.53 -8.14
N ASN A 249 7.79 10.48 -7.21
CA ASN A 249 9.00 11.03 -6.57
C ASN A 249 8.98 10.89 -5.06
N TRP A 250 10.14 10.52 -4.50
CA TRP A 250 10.48 10.81 -3.11
C TRP A 250 11.21 12.14 -3.05
N VAL A 251 10.74 13.04 -2.20
CA VAL A 251 11.34 14.36 -2.00
C VAL A 251 11.70 14.52 -0.54
N VAL A 252 13.00 14.54 -0.25
CA VAL A 252 13.52 14.67 1.11
C VAL A 252 13.61 16.15 1.46
N VAL A 253 13.01 16.53 2.58
CA VAL A 253 12.92 17.92 3.03
C VAL A 253 13.28 18.06 4.50
N LYS A 254 13.83 19.22 4.86
CA LYS A 254 14.11 19.59 6.25
C LYS A 254 12.83 19.73 7.08
N ASN A 255 11.75 20.22 6.46
CA ASN A 255 10.51 20.51 7.18
C ASN A 255 9.27 20.12 6.36
N VAL A 256 8.78 18.89 6.58
CA VAL A 256 7.58 18.35 5.91
C VAL A 256 6.35 19.28 6.04
N PRO A 257 5.99 19.83 7.22
CA PRO A 257 4.86 20.76 7.33
C PRO A 257 5.03 22.05 6.52
N ARG A 258 6.26 22.56 6.39
CA ARG A 258 6.55 23.73 5.54
C ARG A 258 6.44 23.36 4.06
N ALA A 259 6.99 22.22 3.64
CA ALA A 259 6.86 21.73 2.27
C ALA A 259 5.38 21.52 1.89
N HIS A 260 4.56 20.93 2.76
CA HIS A 260 3.10 20.86 2.56
C HIS A 260 2.47 22.22 2.31
N ARG A 261 2.79 23.24 3.13
CA ARG A 261 2.24 24.59 2.94
C ARG A 261 2.63 25.22 1.60
N ILE A 262 3.84 24.94 1.12
CA ILE A 262 4.35 25.46 -0.16
C ILE A 262 3.73 24.74 -1.36
N LEU A 263 3.56 23.42 -1.26
CA LEU A 263 3.14 22.56 -2.37
C LEU A 263 1.63 22.28 -2.40
N LYS A 264 0.89 22.67 -1.36
CA LYS A 264 -0.57 22.47 -1.28
C LYS A 264 -1.26 22.99 -2.55
N GLY A 265 -2.00 22.10 -3.21
CA GLY A 265 -2.84 22.43 -4.37
C GLY A 265 -2.09 22.86 -5.63
N THR A 266 -0.76 22.70 -5.70
CA THR A 266 0.00 23.04 -6.92
C THR A 266 -0.30 22.08 -8.07
N MET A 267 -0.68 20.84 -7.78
CA MET A 267 -1.06 19.82 -8.78
C MET A 267 -0.06 19.73 -9.95
N PRO A 268 1.26 19.62 -9.67
CA PRO A 268 2.30 19.82 -10.67
C PRO A 268 2.23 18.72 -11.72
N SER A 269 2.37 19.11 -12.98
CA SER A 269 2.38 18.18 -14.10
C SER A 269 3.27 18.65 -15.24
N VAL A 270 3.86 17.72 -15.99
CA VAL A 270 4.70 18.00 -17.16
C VAL A 270 3.83 17.99 -18.42
N TYR A 271 3.90 19.08 -19.19
CA TYR A 271 3.28 19.23 -20.50
C TYR A 271 4.24 19.96 -21.44
N LEU A 272 4.58 19.33 -22.58
CA LEU A 272 5.55 19.85 -23.55
C LEU A 272 6.85 20.35 -22.88
N ASP A 273 7.43 19.48 -22.05
CA ASP A 273 8.69 19.72 -21.33
C ASP A 273 8.66 20.92 -20.36
N LYS A 274 7.47 21.34 -19.94
CA LYS A 274 7.25 22.42 -18.98
C LYS A 274 6.34 22.01 -17.85
N ILE A 275 6.48 22.68 -16.72
CA ILE A 275 5.60 22.49 -15.58
C ILE A 275 4.37 23.38 -15.70
N VAL A 276 3.22 22.75 -15.50
CA VAL A 276 1.92 23.39 -15.35
C VAL A 276 1.34 23.03 -13.97
N GLU A 277 0.66 24.00 -13.35
CA GLU A 277 0.03 23.86 -12.04
C GLU A 277 -1.50 24.01 -12.13
N GLY A 278 -2.20 23.45 -11.14
CA GLY A 278 -3.65 23.58 -10.93
C GLY A 278 -4.51 22.84 -11.96
N ASP A 279 -5.79 23.22 -12.06
CA ASP A 279 -6.81 22.62 -12.94
C ASP A 279 -6.44 22.62 -14.43
N LYS A 280 -5.48 23.47 -14.82
CA LYS A 280 -4.93 23.48 -16.19
C LYS A 280 -4.28 22.14 -16.54
N SER A 281 -3.74 21.41 -15.57
CA SER A 281 -3.09 20.10 -15.78
C SER A 281 -4.05 19.00 -16.25
N HIS A 282 -5.28 18.97 -15.71
CA HIS A 282 -6.26 17.92 -16.02
C HIS A 282 -6.92 18.05 -17.39
N ASN A 283 -6.88 19.24 -17.98
CA ASN A 283 -7.54 19.54 -19.26
C ASN A 283 -6.60 19.44 -20.47
N LEU A 284 -5.30 19.19 -20.24
CA LEU A 284 -4.30 19.13 -21.29
C LEU A 284 -4.04 17.67 -21.68
N PRO A 285 -4.10 17.33 -22.99
CA PRO A 285 -3.83 15.97 -23.45
C PRO A 285 -2.35 15.62 -23.21
N ASN A 286 -2.07 14.34 -22.95
CA ASN A 286 -0.72 13.80 -22.75
C ASN A 286 0.08 14.41 -21.59
N THR A 287 -0.59 15.06 -20.64
CA THR A 287 0.04 15.58 -19.44
C THR A 287 0.48 14.43 -18.52
N LYS A 288 1.70 14.50 -17.97
CA LYS A 288 2.19 13.54 -16.97
C LYS A 288 2.17 14.19 -15.60
N HIS A 289 1.41 13.63 -14.66
CA HIS A 289 1.38 14.15 -13.30
C HIS A 289 2.71 13.91 -12.58
N VAL A 290 3.11 14.83 -11.71
CA VAL A 290 4.30 14.68 -10.84
C VAL A 290 3.82 14.33 -9.44
N GLY A 291 3.81 13.04 -9.14
CA GLY A 291 3.56 12.52 -7.79
C GLY A 291 4.72 12.88 -6.86
N ILE A 292 4.39 13.46 -5.70
CA ILE A 292 5.38 13.86 -4.69
C ILE A 292 5.02 13.18 -3.37
N HIS A 293 5.95 12.37 -2.85
CA HIS A 293 5.94 11.83 -1.51
C HIS A 293 7.03 12.53 -0.71
N LEU A 294 6.65 13.24 0.34
CA LEU A 294 7.56 13.99 1.20
C LEU A 294 8.15 13.09 2.31
N PHE A 295 9.47 13.16 2.43
CA PHE A 295 10.27 12.46 3.44
C PHE A 295 10.96 13.49 4.34
N PRO A 296 11.03 13.25 5.66
CA PRO A 296 11.80 14.10 6.57
C PRO A 296 13.31 13.90 6.37
N GLU A 297 14.10 14.86 6.84
CA GLU A 297 15.55 14.73 7.05
C GLU A 297 15.85 13.73 8.18
N SER A 298 15.64 12.45 7.91
CA SER A 298 15.95 11.35 8.83
C SER A 298 16.43 10.15 8.04
N SER A 299 17.72 9.84 8.18
CA SER A 299 18.31 8.63 7.59
C SER A 299 17.64 7.38 8.12
N GLU A 300 17.27 7.39 9.40
CA GLU A 300 16.56 6.29 10.05
C GLU A 300 15.16 6.10 9.43
N TYR A 301 14.40 7.17 9.22
CA TYR A 301 13.09 7.06 8.55
C TYR A 301 13.22 6.51 7.12
N LEU A 302 14.22 6.99 6.37
CA LEU A 302 14.48 6.53 5.01
C LEU A 302 14.87 5.04 4.98
N GLU A 303 15.79 4.62 5.86
CA GLU A 303 16.19 3.22 6.00
C GLU A 303 15.00 2.33 6.34
N ARG A 304 14.21 2.73 7.34
CA ARG A 304 12.97 2.05 7.73
C ARG A 304 12.06 1.93 6.51
N HIS A 305 11.76 3.03 5.85
CA HIS A 305 10.88 3.03 4.70
C HIS A 305 11.36 2.12 3.56
N ILE A 306 12.65 2.18 3.18
CA ILE A 306 13.22 1.31 2.12
C ILE A 306 13.12 -0.15 2.53
N ARG A 307 13.44 -0.47 3.78
CA ARG A 307 13.35 -1.82 4.31
C ARG A 307 11.92 -2.36 4.11
N PHE A 308 10.88 -1.56 4.37
CA PHE A 308 9.45 -1.95 4.25
C PHE A 308 8.83 -1.80 2.87
N LEU A 309 9.65 -1.63 1.83
CA LEU A 309 9.15 -1.81 0.47
C LEU A 309 8.88 -3.29 0.19
N HIS A 310 7.77 -3.56 -0.49
CA HIS A 310 7.36 -4.90 -0.91
C HIS A 310 8.38 -5.58 -1.84
N ASP A 311 9.21 -4.80 -2.53
CA ASP A 311 10.33 -5.26 -3.32
C ASP A 311 11.45 -4.20 -3.29
N SER A 312 12.22 -4.18 -2.20
CA SER A 312 13.31 -3.20 -2.02
C SER A 312 14.45 -3.41 -3.03
N THR A 313 14.63 -4.64 -3.52
CA THR A 313 15.62 -4.98 -4.54
C THR A 313 15.30 -4.33 -5.86
N GLU A 314 14.07 -4.54 -6.34
CA GLU A 314 13.60 -3.96 -7.58
C GLU A 314 13.57 -2.43 -7.50
N PHE A 315 13.12 -1.90 -6.36
CA PHE A 315 13.14 -0.48 -6.10
C PHE A 315 14.56 0.08 -6.25
N LEU A 316 15.56 -0.58 -5.68
CA LEU A 316 16.96 -0.18 -5.78
C LEU A 316 17.48 -0.17 -7.22
N LYS A 317 17.18 -1.22 -8.00
CA LYS A 317 17.66 -1.36 -9.39
C LYS A 317 17.09 -0.30 -10.33
N HIS A 318 15.84 0.09 -10.12
CA HIS A 318 15.11 0.93 -11.08
C HIS A 318 14.88 2.34 -10.62
N THR A 319 15.31 2.74 -9.43
CA THR A 319 15.22 4.14 -9.00
C THR A 319 16.35 4.98 -9.58
N LEU A 320 16.08 6.26 -9.77
CA LEU A 320 17.06 7.26 -10.20
C LEU A 320 17.12 8.39 -9.18
N VAL A 321 18.30 8.67 -8.65
CA VAL A 321 18.53 9.86 -7.84
C VAL A 321 18.68 11.04 -8.80
N LEU A 322 17.67 11.92 -8.81
CA LEU A 322 17.64 13.10 -9.66
C LEU A 322 18.36 14.31 -9.04
N ASP A 323 18.34 14.40 -7.72
CA ASP A 323 18.98 15.48 -6.97
C ASP A 323 19.40 15.02 -5.57
N GLY A 324 20.52 15.55 -5.08
CA GLY A 324 21.03 15.23 -3.74
C GLY A 324 21.67 13.85 -3.60
N ARG A 325 21.51 13.24 -2.41
CA ARG A 325 22.10 11.95 -2.04
C ARG A 325 21.13 11.10 -1.24
N PHE A 326 21.08 9.80 -1.54
CA PHE A 326 20.26 8.82 -0.84
C PHE A 326 21.11 7.64 -0.35
N ASP A 327 20.81 7.21 0.87
CA ASP A 327 21.43 6.06 1.52
C ASP A 327 20.42 4.90 1.48
N PHE A 328 20.79 3.78 0.87
CA PHE A 328 19.91 2.63 0.70
C PHE A 328 20.42 1.40 1.44
N PRO A 329 19.63 0.83 2.36
CA PRO A 329 19.94 -0.46 2.93
C PRO A 329 19.74 -1.58 1.90
N VAL A 330 20.72 -2.46 1.84
CA VAL A 330 20.77 -3.57 0.92
C VAL A 330 20.14 -4.79 1.59
N ILE A 331 18.82 -4.89 1.51
CA ILE A 331 18.01 -5.87 2.26
C ILE A 331 18.25 -7.28 1.72
N ALA A 332 18.23 -8.28 2.61
CA ALA A 332 18.36 -9.68 2.21
C ALA A 332 17.08 -10.21 1.54
N GLU A 333 17.25 -11.12 0.59
CA GLU A 333 16.18 -11.62 -0.29
C GLU A 333 15.04 -12.32 0.45
N ASP A 334 15.35 -13.09 1.50
CA ASP A 334 14.35 -13.73 2.33
C ASP A 334 13.41 -12.69 2.95
N GLU A 335 13.96 -11.61 3.49
CA GLU A 335 13.16 -10.54 4.09
C GLU A 335 12.29 -9.83 3.03
N VAL A 336 12.78 -9.63 1.80
CA VAL A 336 12.01 -9.05 0.70
C VAL A 336 10.81 -9.92 0.32
N VAL A 337 11.00 -11.22 0.16
CA VAL A 337 9.93 -12.17 -0.19
C VAL A 337 8.84 -12.16 0.88
N GLU A 338 9.22 -12.26 2.15
CA GLU A 338 8.28 -12.35 3.27
C GLU A 338 7.46 -11.05 3.45
N ARG A 339 8.07 -9.90 3.15
CA ARG A 339 7.38 -8.60 3.10
C ARG A 339 6.40 -8.51 1.95
N GLY A 340 6.80 -8.96 0.76
CA GLY A 340 5.93 -9.00 -0.41
C GLY A 340 4.63 -9.76 -0.16
N ILE A 341 4.72 -10.92 0.51
CA ILE A 341 3.56 -11.74 0.91
C ILE A 341 2.62 -10.94 1.85
N SER A 342 3.16 -10.24 2.86
CA SER A 342 2.37 -9.40 3.77
C SER A 342 1.69 -8.23 3.06
N HIS A 343 2.42 -7.54 2.17
CA HIS A 343 1.85 -6.45 1.36
C HIS A 343 0.71 -6.93 0.49
N ALA A 344 0.82 -8.14 -0.10
CA ALA A 344 -0.24 -8.73 -0.90
C ALA A 344 -1.54 -8.81 -0.08
N TYR A 345 -1.50 -9.29 1.15
CA TYR A 345 -2.69 -9.34 1.99
C TYR A 345 -3.25 -7.96 2.37
N VAL A 346 -2.41 -6.96 2.66
CA VAL A 346 -2.91 -5.58 2.90
C VAL A 346 -3.63 -5.05 1.65
N LYS A 347 -3.14 -5.41 0.45
CA LYS A 347 -3.83 -5.13 -0.81
C LYS A 347 -5.14 -5.92 -0.95
N LEU A 348 -5.28 -7.11 -0.36
CA LEU A 348 -6.54 -7.87 -0.36
C LEU A 348 -7.61 -7.13 0.44
N LYS A 349 -7.28 -6.68 1.66
CA LYS A 349 -8.19 -5.83 2.44
C LYS A 349 -8.62 -4.58 1.66
N THR A 350 -7.71 -4.05 0.85
CA THR A 350 -7.99 -2.92 -0.05
C THR A 350 -8.93 -3.32 -1.19
N ILE A 351 -8.68 -4.45 -1.88
CA ILE A 351 -9.53 -4.91 -2.99
C ILE A 351 -10.91 -5.34 -2.49
N SER A 352 -11.06 -5.97 -1.33
CA SER A 352 -12.36 -6.30 -0.73
C SER A 352 -13.13 -5.05 -0.31
N GLY A 353 -12.44 -4.04 0.23
CA GLY A 353 -13.02 -2.73 0.51
C GLY A 353 -13.51 -2.02 -0.75
N SER A 354 -12.65 -1.95 -1.76
CA SER A 354 -12.96 -1.38 -3.07
C SER A 354 -14.06 -2.16 -3.79
N LEU A 355 -14.12 -3.49 -3.65
CA LEU A 355 -15.15 -4.34 -4.22
C LEU A 355 -16.53 -3.92 -3.72
N ASN A 356 -16.75 -3.82 -2.41
CA ASN A 356 -18.07 -3.44 -1.88
C ASN A 356 -18.51 -2.06 -2.40
N TRP A 357 -17.61 -1.08 -2.31
CA TRP A 357 -17.90 0.27 -2.75
C TRP A 357 -18.19 0.33 -4.25
N ALA A 358 -17.30 -0.23 -5.07
CA ALA A 358 -17.38 -0.18 -6.52
C ALA A 358 -18.47 -1.11 -7.09
N TYR A 359 -18.78 -2.20 -6.41
CA TYR A 359 -19.86 -3.11 -6.80
C TYR A 359 -21.22 -2.46 -6.55
N SER A 360 -21.39 -1.79 -5.41
CA SER A 360 -22.65 -1.13 -5.06
C SER A 360 -22.84 0.24 -5.73
N THR A 361 -21.75 0.88 -6.16
CA THR A 361 -21.78 2.19 -6.86
C THR A 361 -20.87 2.21 -8.11
N PRO A 362 -21.10 1.31 -9.09
CA PRO A 362 -20.24 1.19 -10.27
C PRO A 362 -20.19 2.46 -11.13
N GLU A 363 -21.21 3.31 -11.05
CA GLU A 363 -21.27 4.63 -11.68
C GLU A 363 -20.14 5.56 -11.22
N LYS A 364 -19.60 5.39 -9.99
CA LYS A 364 -18.47 6.18 -9.50
C LYS A 364 -17.15 5.88 -10.20
N ILE A 365 -17.07 4.76 -10.93
CA ILE A 365 -15.91 4.34 -11.74
C ILE A 365 -16.04 4.78 -13.20
N ILE A 366 -17.26 5.08 -13.67
CA ILE A 366 -17.46 5.53 -15.06
C ILE A 366 -16.64 6.78 -15.33
N GLY A 367 -15.93 6.77 -16.47
CA GLY A 367 -15.02 7.84 -16.88
C GLY A 367 -13.66 7.82 -16.16
N LYS A 368 -13.39 6.82 -15.31
CA LYS A 368 -12.15 6.71 -14.52
C LYS A 368 -11.40 5.39 -14.81
N PRO A 369 -10.88 5.19 -16.03
CA PRO A 369 -10.18 3.96 -16.42
C PRO A 369 -8.99 3.63 -15.50
N ASN A 370 -8.23 4.65 -15.07
CA ASN A 370 -7.08 4.46 -14.19
C ASN A 370 -7.48 3.97 -12.78
N LEU A 371 -8.66 4.38 -12.28
CA LEU A 371 -9.19 3.89 -11.00
C LEU A 371 -9.62 2.43 -11.12
N PHE A 372 -10.30 2.08 -12.23
CA PHE A 372 -10.65 0.70 -12.52
C PHE A 372 -9.41 -0.19 -12.61
N GLU A 373 -8.41 0.22 -13.41
CA GLU A 373 -7.14 -0.50 -13.53
C GLU A 373 -6.45 -0.65 -12.18
N PHE A 374 -6.42 0.41 -11.35
CA PHE A 374 -5.84 0.34 -10.01
C PHE A 374 -6.48 -0.75 -9.13
N ILE A 375 -7.78 -0.99 -9.27
CA ILE A 375 -8.47 -2.03 -8.50
C ILE A 375 -8.16 -3.43 -9.06
N VAL A 376 -8.33 -3.64 -10.37
CA VAL A 376 -8.17 -4.97 -10.98
C VAL A 376 -6.72 -5.40 -11.10
N LYS A 377 -5.77 -4.46 -11.18
CA LYS A 377 -4.33 -4.77 -11.27
C LYS A 377 -3.76 -5.43 -10.02
N ASN A 378 -4.49 -5.44 -8.91
CA ASN A 378 -4.07 -6.16 -7.73
C ASN A 378 -3.84 -7.66 -8.03
N ILE A 379 -4.58 -8.28 -8.99
CA ILE A 379 -4.32 -9.68 -9.40
C ILE A 379 -2.86 -9.89 -9.82
N ARG A 380 -2.29 -8.98 -10.62
CA ARG A 380 -0.85 -9.02 -11.00
C ARG A 380 0.05 -8.95 -9.78
N PHE A 381 -0.25 -8.04 -8.85
CA PHE A 381 0.51 -7.88 -7.61
C PHE A 381 0.53 -9.17 -6.78
N PHE A 382 -0.64 -9.83 -6.65
CA PHE A 382 -0.72 -11.13 -5.97
C PHE A 382 0.06 -12.22 -6.69
N LEU A 383 -0.06 -12.32 -8.02
CA LEU A 383 0.67 -13.32 -8.77
C LEU A 383 2.18 -13.14 -8.60
N GLN A 384 2.70 -11.92 -8.78
CA GLN A 384 4.12 -11.61 -8.64
C GLN A 384 4.66 -12.07 -7.28
N HIS A 385 3.99 -11.71 -6.18
CA HIS A 385 4.45 -12.08 -4.84
C HIS A 385 4.26 -13.56 -4.53
N SER A 386 3.21 -14.19 -5.05
CA SER A 386 3.02 -15.63 -4.91
C SER A 386 4.12 -16.40 -5.65
N LEU A 387 4.49 -15.97 -6.86
CA LEU A 387 5.58 -16.58 -7.62
C LEU A 387 6.94 -16.38 -6.95
N ASN A 388 7.22 -15.20 -6.39
CA ASN A 388 8.44 -14.95 -5.62
C ASN A 388 8.50 -15.77 -4.33
N ALA A 389 7.35 -16.12 -3.76
CA ALA A 389 7.26 -16.96 -2.58
C ALA A 389 7.40 -18.45 -2.90
N MET A 390 6.85 -18.93 -4.02
CA MET A 390 6.89 -20.34 -4.42
C MET A 390 8.15 -20.72 -5.21
N HIS A 391 8.78 -19.75 -5.86
CA HIS A 391 9.93 -19.94 -6.73
C HIS A 391 11.05 -18.96 -6.37
N GLU A 392 11.94 -18.66 -7.30
CA GLU A 392 12.96 -17.64 -7.14
C GLU A 392 12.36 -16.22 -7.14
N PRO A 393 12.91 -15.30 -6.32
CA PRO A 393 12.55 -13.89 -6.35
C PRO A 393 13.06 -13.25 -7.64
N LYS A 394 12.16 -13.21 -8.61
CA LYS A 394 12.44 -12.71 -9.95
C LYS A 394 11.43 -11.62 -10.28
N PHE A 395 11.94 -10.49 -10.75
CA PHE A 395 11.06 -9.49 -11.34
C PHE A 395 10.46 -10.02 -12.64
N ARG A 396 9.14 -9.88 -12.77
CA ARG A 396 8.40 -10.22 -13.98
C ARG A 396 7.71 -8.94 -14.44
N ASP A 397 7.90 -8.60 -15.70
CA ASP A 397 7.28 -7.42 -16.27
C ASP A 397 5.75 -7.59 -16.42
N LYS A 398 5.10 -6.53 -16.89
CA LYS A 398 3.65 -6.53 -17.05
C LYS A 398 3.20 -7.61 -18.03
N GLU A 399 3.91 -7.74 -19.15
CA GLU A 399 3.60 -8.66 -20.23
C GLU A 399 3.75 -10.12 -19.81
N GLU A 400 4.83 -10.46 -19.09
CA GLU A 400 5.06 -11.79 -18.50
C GLU A 400 3.96 -12.14 -17.50
N LEU A 401 3.62 -11.23 -16.58
CA LEU A 401 2.57 -11.46 -15.59
C LEU A 401 1.18 -11.60 -16.24
N ASP A 402 0.85 -10.78 -17.23
CA ASP A 402 -0.43 -10.85 -17.93
C ASP A 402 -0.56 -12.16 -18.73
N ALA A 403 0.54 -12.65 -19.34
CA ALA A 403 0.57 -13.94 -20.02
C ALA A 403 0.36 -15.11 -19.04
N LEU A 404 1.08 -15.14 -17.92
CA LEU A 404 0.94 -16.16 -16.89
C LEU A 404 -0.47 -16.17 -16.28
N LEU A 405 -1.08 -14.99 -16.10
CA LEU A 405 -2.47 -14.89 -15.66
C LEU A 405 -3.45 -15.44 -16.70
N ALA A 406 -3.24 -15.15 -17.98
CA ALA A 406 -4.07 -15.69 -19.06
C ALA A 406 -3.98 -17.23 -19.14
N GLU A 407 -2.78 -17.80 -19.02
CA GLU A 407 -2.56 -19.26 -18.97
C GLU A 407 -3.31 -19.93 -17.82
N ARG A 408 -3.43 -19.24 -16.68
CA ARG A 408 -4.19 -19.70 -15.50
C ARG A 408 -5.69 -19.40 -15.57
N GLY A 409 -6.19 -18.86 -16.68
CA GLY A 409 -7.59 -18.47 -16.83
C GLY A 409 -8.00 -17.29 -15.93
N MET A 410 -7.04 -16.45 -15.55
CA MET A 410 -7.22 -15.28 -14.69
C MET A 410 -6.85 -13.94 -15.39
N PRO A 411 -7.22 -13.70 -16.68
CA PRO A 411 -6.78 -12.50 -17.40
C PRO A 411 -7.27 -11.22 -16.74
N LEU A 412 -6.47 -10.15 -16.79
CA LEU A 412 -6.88 -8.86 -16.25
C LEU A 412 -8.04 -8.29 -17.07
N PRO A 413 -9.18 -7.94 -16.42
CA PRO A 413 -10.26 -7.27 -17.13
C PRO A 413 -9.79 -5.90 -17.64
N GLY A 414 -10.00 -5.63 -18.93
CA GLY A 414 -9.81 -4.29 -19.50
C GLY A 414 -10.99 -3.37 -19.15
N TYR A 415 -10.78 -2.06 -19.03
CA TYR A 415 -11.85 -1.12 -18.71
C TYR A 415 -12.91 -1.04 -19.83
N LYS A 416 -14.19 -1.07 -19.45
CA LYS A 416 -15.32 -0.67 -20.30
C LYS A 416 -16.25 0.24 -19.49
N PRO A 417 -16.77 1.32 -20.08
CA PRO A 417 -17.69 2.24 -19.40
C PRO A 417 -19.11 1.64 -19.30
N ASP A 418 -19.23 0.46 -18.71
CA ASP A 418 -20.50 -0.26 -18.53
C ASP A 418 -20.61 -0.75 -17.06
N PRO A 419 -21.65 -0.34 -16.30
CA PRO A 419 -21.79 -0.70 -14.89
C PRO A 419 -21.76 -2.21 -14.62
N LYS A 420 -22.46 -2.99 -15.45
CA LYS A 420 -22.58 -4.44 -15.26
C LYS A 420 -21.24 -5.11 -15.48
N TYR A 421 -20.53 -4.75 -16.55
CA TYR A 421 -19.20 -5.25 -16.83
C TYR A 421 -18.18 -4.86 -15.73
N ILE A 422 -18.28 -3.65 -15.17
CA ILE A 422 -17.45 -3.22 -14.04
C ILE A 422 -17.70 -4.15 -12.84
N GLN A 423 -18.96 -4.40 -12.48
CA GLN A 423 -19.31 -5.31 -11.38
C GLN A 423 -18.77 -6.72 -11.62
N GLU A 424 -19.00 -7.30 -12.80
CA GLU A 424 -18.51 -8.63 -13.18
C GLU A 424 -16.98 -8.71 -13.10
N SER A 425 -16.28 -7.67 -13.58
CA SER A 425 -14.82 -7.58 -13.54
C SER A 425 -14.26 -7.54 -12.11
N LEU A 426 -14.96 -6.86 -11.20
CA LEU A 426 -14.55 -6.76 -9.79
C LEU A 426 -14.76 -8.09 -9.04
N LEU A 427 -15.90 -8.74 -9.27
CA LEU A 427 -16.18 -10.09 -8.72
C LEU A 427 -15.16 -11.11 -9.21
N PHE A 428 -14.87 -11.08 -10.51
CA PHE A 428 -13.83 -11.91 -11.12
C PHE A 428 -12.47 -11.64 -10.47
N SER A 429 -12.08 -10.37 -10.34
CA SER A 429 -10.79 -10.00 -9.75
C SER A 429 -10.65 -10.50 -8.31
N MET A 430 -11.70 -10.35 -7.48
CA MET A 430 -11.69 -10.87 -6.11
C MET A 430 -11.54 -12.39 -6.08
N THR A 431 -12.29 -13.10 -6.93
CA THR A 431 -12.20 -14.56 -7.03
C THR A 431 -10.79 -15.02 -7.43
N SER A 432 -10.20 -14.37 -8.43
CA SER A 432 -8.83 -14.67 -8.91
C SER A 432 -7.79 -14.43 -7.83
N VAL A 433 -7.91 -13.35 -7.05
CA VAL A 433 -7.01 -13.08 -5.91
C VAL A 433 -7.12 -14.17 -4.84
N LEU A 434 -8.33 -14.57 -4.47
CA LEU A 434 -8.53 -15.64 -3.48
C LEU A 434 -7.95 -16.99 -3.96
N ARG A 435 -8.06 -17.30 -5.26
CA ARG A 435 -7.43 -18.49 -5.86
C ARG A 435 -5.90 -18.44 -5.77
N LEU A 436 -5.28 -17.34 -6.19
CA LEU A 436 -3.82 -17.18 -6.12
C LEU A 436 -3.28 -17.34 -4.68
N GLN A 437 -4.04 -16.88 -3.69
CA GLN A 437 -3.67 -17.06 -2.29
C GLN A 437 -3.84 -18.50 -1.81
N GLN A 438 -4.87 -19.22 -2.28
CA GLN A 438 -5.00 -20.64 -1.99
C GLN A 438 -3.81 -21.43 -2.56
N ASP A 439 -3.42 -21.17 -3.82
CA ASP A 439 -2.25 -21.79 -4.45
C ASP A 439 -0.98 -21.62 -3.60
N LEU A 440 -0.76 -20.40 -3.09
CA LEU A 440 0.39 -20.08 -2.23
C LEU A 440 0.40 -20.91 -0.94
N ILE A 441 -0.77 -21.16 -0.35
CA ILE A 441 -0.90 -21.93 0.89
C ILE A 441 -0.73 -23.43 0.63
N GLU A 442 -1.32 -23.94 -0.45
CA GLU A 442 -1.21 -25.34 -0.86
C GLU A 442 0.22 -25.73 -1.26
N PHE A 443 1.05 -24.77 -1.65
CA PHE A 443 2.48 -24.97 -1.88
C PHE A 443 3.25 -25.41 -0.62
N GLY A 444 2.70 -25.18 0.58
CA GLY A 444 3.26 -25.69 1.84
C GLY A 444 4.46 -24.92 2.38
N ARG A 445 4.77 -23.73 1.85
CA ARG A 445 5.79 -22.83 2.44
C ARG A 445 5.29 -22.33 3.80
N SER A 446 6.10 -22.53 4.83
CA SER A 446 5.85 -21.91 6.14
C SER A 446 6.45 -20.51 6.20
N PRO A 447 5.77 -19.56 6.89
CA PRO A 447 6.26 -18.21 7.07
C PRO A 447 7.65 -18.12 7.69
N ASN A 448 8.58 -17.37 7.11
CA ASN A 448 9.82 -16.98 7.80
C ASN A 448 9.70 -15.57 8.39
N LEU A 449 9.51 -15.48 9.70
CA LEU A 449 9.47 -14.22 10.44
C LEU A 449 10.71 -13.98 11.29
N GLU A 450 11.72 -14.86 11.20
CA GLU A 450 12.96 -14.74 11.98
C GLU A 450 13.62 -13.38 11.77
N PHE A 451 13.45 -12.74 10.61
CA PHE A 451 14.03 -11.42 10.35
C PHE A 451 13.50 -10.29 11.26
N LEU A 452 12.34 -10.49 11.88
CA LEU A 452 11.79 -9.59 12.89
C LEU A 452 12.37 -9.86 14.28
N LEU A 453 12.86 -11.08 14.55
CA LEU A 453 13.18 -11.61 15.89
C LEU A 453 14.67 -11.87 16.13
N ASP A 454 15.41 -12.15 15.05
CA ASP A 454 16.73 -12.78 15.10
C ASP A 454 17.81 -11.77 15.51
N ASN A 455 18.17 -11.78 16.80
CA ASN A 455 19.25 -10.97 17.39
C ASN A 455 20.65 -11.25 16.82
N ASN A 456 20.82 -12.23 15.93
CA ASN A 456 22.09 -12.44 15.27
C ASN A 456 22.26 -11.42 14.14
N GLN A 457 23.35 -10.65 14.20
CA GLN A 457 23.85 -9.93 13.03
C GLN A 457 24.13 -10.98 11.95
N ARG A 458 23.31 -11.06 10.91
CA ARG A 458 23.60 -11.91 9.76
C ARG A 458 24.94 -11.50 9.17
N ASP A 459 25.76 -12.49 8.85
CA ASP A 459 27.01 -12.25 8.14
C ASP A 459 26.70 -11.51 6.82
N PRO A 460 27.28 -10.32 6.59
CA PRO A 460 27.11 -9.57 5.34
C PRO A 460 27.44 -10.40 4.10
N SER A 461 28.24 -11.48 4.21
CA SER A 461 28.57 -12.38 3.11
C SER A 461 27.38 -13.20 2.56
N HIS A 462 26.26 -13.24 3.28
CA HIS A 462 25.03 -13.93 2.86
C HIS A 462 23.94 -12.96 2.38
N VAL A 463 24.23 -11.66 2.35
CA VAL A 463 23.39 -10.70 1.61
C VAL A 463 23.73 -10.90 0.14
N ASN A 464 22.73 -11.23 -0.69
CA ASN A 464 22.93 -11.30 -2.13
C ASN A 464 23.71 -10.06 -2.57
N ASP A 465 24.82 -10.24 -3.28
CA ASP A 465 25.51 -9.10 -3.89
C ASP A 465 24.62 -8.61 -5.02
N TRP A 466 23.73 -7.66 -4.70
CA TRP A 466 22.80 -7.05 -5.65
C TRP A 466 23.54 -6.23 -6.74
N GLY A 467 24.88 -6.22 -6.71
CA GLY A 467 25.78 -5.31 -7.40
C GLY A 467 26.82 -5.94 -8.32
N SER A 468 26.63 -7.15 -8.84
CA SER A 468 27.34 -7.53 -10.08
C SER A 468 26.65 -7.02 -11.37
N LEU A 469 25.78 -6.01 -11.25
CA LEU A 469 25.10 -5.33 -12.37
C LEU A 469 25.64 -3.90 -12.55
N ASP A 470 26.92 -3.68 -12.28
CA ASP A 470 27.67 -2.75 -13.10
C ASP A 470 27.88 -3.47 -14.47
N ASP A 471 27.53 -2.81 -15.57
CA ASP A 471 27.94 -3.11 -16.97
C ASP A 471 26.96 -3.71 -18.00
N GLU A 472 25.62 -3.63 -17.87
CA GLU A 472 24.76 -3.76 -19.07
C GLU A 472 23.67 -2.68 -19.15
N ALA A 473 24.07 -1.56 -19.77
CA ALA A 473 23.30 -0.66 -20.63
C ALA A 473 21.92 -0.16 -20.15
N ILE A 474 21.89 1.10 -19.70
CA ILE A 474 20.79 2.03 -20.03
C ILE A 474 21.30 3.00 -21.10
#